data_AF-A0A962LVX4-F1
#
_entry.id   AF-A0A962LVX4-F1
#
_cell.length_a   1.000
_cell.length_b   1.000
_cell.length_c   1.000
_cell.angle_alpha   90.00
_cell.angle_beta   90.00
_cell.angle_gamma   90.00
#
_symmetry.space_group_name_H-M   'P 1'
#
loop_
_entity.id
_entity.type
_entity.pdbx_description
1 polymer ?
#
loop_
_entity_poly.entity_id
_entity_poly.type
_entity_poly.pdbx_seq_one_letter_code
_entity_poly.pdbx_strand_id
1 'polypeptide(L)'
;MFSRRKFLTHGCSLGVASATLSSSLLSLGLARRAAAQGAHDYRALVCVLLAGGNDSWNMVVPTDTDQHSQYQAIRSDLALPLDNLLPLPGATATGRRYGLHPGMPGLQSLFAGGDAGVLCNVGTLLEPFDPAAVANGSILAPLGLFSHADQIQQWQTGISDARVTEGWGGRVADLLQGQNLANGISMNISLAGNNVFQSGANVSEYSVQADDDGATGINAYDDGTRFGSYRRQVID
;
A
#
# COMPACT_ATOMS: atom_id res chain seq x y z
N MET A 1 -23.77 9.48 37.56
CA MET A 1 -22.51 8.90 38.06
C MET A 1 -22.14 7.70 37.19
N PHE A 2 -21.03 7.78 36.45
CA PHE A 2 -20.53 6.63 35.69
C PHE A 2 -19.95 5.58 36.65
N SER A 3 -20.33 4.30 36.51
CA SER A 3 -19.73 3.24 37.30
C SER A 3 -18.31 2.98 36.80
N ARG A 4 -17.39 2.65 37.72
CA ARG A 4 -15.97 2.36 37.42
C ARG A 4 -15.81 1.35 36.27
N ARG A 5 -16.73 0.37 36.18
CA ARG A 5 -16.75 -0.63 35.11
C ARG A 5 -17.15 -0.02 33.76
N LYS A 6 -18.17 0.85 33.71
CA LYS A 6 -18.55 1.55 32.47
C LYS A 6 -17.47 2.53 31.98
N PHE A 7 -16.77 3.21 32.89
CA PHE A 7 -15.65 4.08 32.55
C PHE A 7 -14.47 3.32 31.92
N LEU A 8 -14.10 2.17 32.48
CA LEU A 8 -13.04 1.32 31.92
C LEU A 8 -13.46 0.69 30.59
N THR A 9 -14.70 0.23 30.46
CA THR A 9 -15.20 -0.35 29.21
C THR A 9 -15.28 0.69 28.08
N HIS A 10 -15.72 1.92 28.36
CA HIS A 10 -15.79 3.00 27.35
C HIS A 10 -14.43 3.64 27.08
N GLY A 11 -13.53 3.70 28.07
CA GLY A 11 -12.17 4.22 27.92
C GLY A 11 -11.28 3.31 27.05
N CYS A 12 -11.41 1.99 27.18
CA CYS A 12 -10.66 1.05 26.35
C CYS A 12 -11.19 0.95 24.90
N SER A 13 -12.51 1.09 24.68
CA SER A 13 -13.09 1.06 23.33
C SER A 13 -12.78 2.34 22.52
N LEU A 14 -12.64 3.49 23.19
CA LEU A 14 -12.18 4.74 22.56
C LEU A 14 -10.65 4.74 22.37
N GLY A 15 -9.88 4.11 23.25
CA GLY A 15 -8.41 4.06 23.16
C GLY A 15 -7.87 3.34 21.93
N VAL A 16 -8.51 2.26 21.46
CA VAL A 16 -8.01 1.46 20.33
C VAL A 16 -8.39 2.08 18.97
N ALA A 17 -9.61 2.62 18.84
CA ALA A 17 -10.03 3.32 17.62
C ALA A 17 -9.37 4.70 17.47
N SER A 18 -9.13 5.41 18.58
CA SER A 18 -8.33 6.64 18.56
C SER A 18 -6.84 6.35 18.39
N ALA A 19 -6.29 5.23 18.88
CA ALA A 19 -4.88 4.92 18.69
C ALA A 19 -4.52 4.66 17.23
N THR A 20 -5.35 4.05 16.40
CA THR A 20 -5.00 3.80 14.99
C THR A 20 -5.02 5.07 14.13
N LEU A 21 -6.07 5.90 14.25
CA LEU A 21 -6.17 7.17 13.51
C LEU A 21 -5.24 8.26 14.08
N SER A 22 -5.11 8.34 15.40
CA SER A 22 -4.18 9.27 16.05
C SER A 22 -2.75 8.82 15.89
N SER A 23 -2.43 7.52 15.80
CA SER A 23 -1.06 7.09 15.51
C SER A 23 -0.69 7.32 14.06
N SER A 24 -1.61 7.21 13.09
CA SER A 24 -1.30 7.57 11.70
C SER A 24 -1.09 9.09 11.55
N LEU A 25 -1.97 9.92 12.13
CA LEU A 25 -1.83 11.39 12.10
C LEU A 25 -0.65 11.90 12.96
N LEU A 26 -0.38 11.27 14.10
CA LEU A 26 0.79 11.56 14.92
C LEU A 26 2.07 11.04 14.26
N SER A 27 2.05 9.91 13.55
CA SER A 27 3.20 9.41 12.77
C SER A 27 3.48 10.32 11.57
N LEU A 28 2.45 10.86 10.91
CA LEU A 28 2.58 11.87 9.85
C LEU A 28 3.03 13.23 10.41
N GLY A 29 2.51 13.65 11.56
CA GLY A 29 2.92 14.87 12.27
C GLY A 29 4.34 14.78 12.85
N LEU A 30 4.74 13.57 13.29
CA LEU A 30 6.10 13.26 13.72
C LEU A 30 7.03 13.10 12.51
N ALA A 31 6.57 12.56 11.37
CA ALA A 31 7.30 12.58 10.10
C ALA A 31 7.53 14.01 9.60
N ARG A 32 6.55 14.91 9.77
CA ARG A 32 6.70 16.35 9.49
C ARG A 32 7.68 17.05 10.44
N ARG A 33 7.80 16.61 11.70
CA ARG A 33 8.85 17.06 12.64
C ARG A 33 10.20 16.39 12.41
N ALA A 34 10.22 15.15 11.94
CA ALA A 34 11.42 14.40 11.58
C ALA A 34 12.03 14.92 10.27
N ALA A 35 11.23 15.42 9.33
CA ALA A 35 11.71 16.15 8.15
C ALA A 35 12.36 17.50 8.52
N ALA A 36 12.07 18.05 9.71
CA ALA A 36 12.73 19.24 10.26
C ALA A 36 14.00 18.90 11.06
N GLN A 37 14.23 17.62 11.37
CA GLN A 37 15.52 17.11 11.84
C GLN A 37 16.33 16.75 10.60
N GLY A 38 17.47 17.41 10.39
CA GLY A 38 18.35 17.10 9.26
C GLY A 38 18.67 15.60 9.24
N ALA A 39 18.04 14.87 8.32
CA ALA A 39 18.45 13.51 8.01
C ALA A 39 19.81 13.63 7.33
N HIS A 40 20.88 13.29 8.05
CA HIS A 40 22.23 13.35 7.50
C HIS A 40 22.45 12.31 6.38
N ASP A 41 21.58 11.28 6.31
CA ASP A 41 21.62 10.21 5.33
C ASP A 41 20.30 10.11 4.54
N TYR A 42 20.41 9.80 3.24
CA TYR A 42 19.27 9.58 2.36
C TYR A 42 18.44 8.36 2.79
N ARG A 43 17.12 8.52 2.87
CA ARG A 43 16.17 7.44 3.17
C ARG A 43 15.09 7.41 2.10
N ALA A 44 14.82 6.24 1.56
CA ALA A 44 13.76 6.00 0.60
C ALA A 44 12.88 4.83 1.06
N LEU A 45 11.57 4.96 0.83
CA LEU A 45 10.62 3.86 0.90
C LEU A 45 10.31 3.43 -0.54
N VAL A 46 10.54 2.15 -0.83
CA VAL A 46 10.20 1.55 -2.13
C VAL A 46 9.02 0.61 -1.93
N CYS A 47 7.91 0.89 -2.63
CA CYS A 47 6.72 0.04 -2.62
C CYS A 47 6.64 -0.71 -3.95
N VAL A 48 6.56 -2.04 -3.89
CA VAL A 48 6.43 -2.89 -5.07
C VAL A 48 5.03 -3.52 -5.08
N LEU A 49 4.22 -3.18 -6.07
CA LEU A 49 2.91 -3.77 -6.30
C LEU A 49 3.01 -4.85 -7.38
N LEU A 50 2.75 -6.11 -7.01
CA LEU A 50 2.77 -7.26 -7.93
C LEU A 50 1.38 -7.52 -8.53
N ALA A 51 0.82 -6.52 -9.23
CA ALA A 51 -0.57 -6.43 -9.70
C ALA A 51 -1.13 -7.69 -10.41
N GLY A 52 -1.58 -8.68 -9.62
CA GLY A 52 -2.09 -9.98 -10.10
C GLY A 52 -1.02 -11.01 -10.46
N GLY A 53 0.26 -10.65 -10.44
CA GLY A 53 1.37 -11.53 -10.82
C GLY A 53 1.94 -12.38 -9.68
N ASN A 54 1.33 -12.32 -8.49
CA ASN A 54 1.86 -12.95 -7.30
C ASN A 54 0.85 -13.86 -6.60
N ASP A 55 1.23 -15.12 -6.40
CA ASP A 55 0.54 -16.05 -5.52
C ASP A 55 1.21 -16.05 -4.14
N SER A 56 0.68 -15.22 -3.23
CA SER A 56 1.25 -15.05 -1.89
C SER A 56 1.22 -16.34 -1.06
N TRP A 57 0.29 -17.26 -1.32
CA TRP A 57 0.22 -18.56 -0.64
C TRP A 57 1.36 -19.49 -1.06
N ASN A 58 1.97 -19.28 -2.22
CA ASN A 58 3.17 -20.00 -2.63
C ASN A 58 4.47 -19.22 -2.36
N MET A 59 4.40 -17.94 -2.00
CA MET A 59 5.57 -17.18 -1.55
C MET A 59 6.01 -17.58 -0.13
N VAL A 60 5.06 -17.65 0.81
CA VAL A 60 5.31 -17.92 2.22
C VAL A 60 4.42 -19.08 2.65
N VAL A 61 5.02 -20.24 2.86
CA VAL A 61 4.31 -21.51 3.07
C VAL A 61 4.59 -22.02 4.49
N PRO A 62 3.57 -22.48 5.24
CA PRO A 62 3.80 -23.11 6.55
C PRO A 62 4.59 -24.41 6.39
N THR A 63 5.54 -24.66 7.29
CA THR A 63 6.40 -25.87 7.24
C THR A 63 6.11 -26.87 8.37
N ASP A 64 5.31 -26.50 9.36
CA ASP A 64 4.84 -27.47 10.36
C ASP A 64 3.87 -28.48 9.72
N THR A 65 4.01 -29.77 10.05
CA THR A 65 3.27 -30.86 9.39
C THR A 65 1.75 -30.67 9.40
N ASP A 66 1.18 -30.17 10.50
CA ASP A 66 -0.26 -29.93 10.63
C ASP A 66 -0.74 -28.81 9.70
N GLN A 67 0.01 -27.71 9.60
CA GLN A 67 -0.37 -26.57 8.76
C GLN A 67 -0.03 -26.79 7.28
N HIS A 68 1.09 -27.46 7.00
CA HIS A 68 1.46 -27.81 5.63
C HIS A 68 0.44 -28.78 5.02
N SER A 69 -0.04 -29.77 5.77
CA SER A 69 -1.11 -30.67 5.30
C SER A 69 -2.44 -29.94 5.02
N GLN A 70 -2.80 -28.94 5.83
CA GLN A 70 -3.97 -28.08 5.56
C GLN A 70 -3.76 -27.23 4.30
N TYR A 71 -2.58 -26.62 4.17
CA TYR A 71 -2.19 -25.88 2.97
C TYR A 71 -2.29 -26.77 1.72
N GLN A 72 -1.74 -27.99 1.77
CA GLN A 72 -1.79 -28.94 0.67
C GLN A 72 -3.22 -29.37 0.33
N ALA A 73 -4.08 -29.58 1.33
CA ALA A 73 -5.49 -29.92 1.12
C ALA A 73 -6.27 -28.79 0.42
N ILE A 74 -6.00 -27.54 0.77
CA ILE A 74 -6.66 -26.36 0.19
C ILE A 74 -6.14 -26.07 -1.23
N ARG A 75 -4.83 -26.25 -1.43
CA ARG A 75 -4.12 -25.86 -2.66
C ARG A 75 -4.04 -26.95 -3.71
N SER A 76 -4.36 -28.19 -3.35
CA SER A 76 -4.33 -29.36 -4.23
C SER A 76 -3.01 -29.51 -4.99
N ASP A 77 -3.08 -29.54 -6.32
CA ASP A 77 -2.01 -29.62 -7.29
C ASP A 77 -1.11 -28.38 -7.36
N LEU A 78 -1.53 -27.24 -6.82
CA LEU A 78 -0.73 -26.01 -6.75
C LEU A 78 0.14 -25.93 -5.47
N ALA A 79 0.02 -26.91 -4.58
CA ALA A 79 0.77 -26.95 -3.33
C ALA A 79 2.26 -27.28 -3.56
N LEU A 80 3.15 -26.55 -2.89
CA LEU A 80 4.57 -26.86 -2.91
C LEU A 80 4.90 -28.03 -1.94
N PRO A 81 5.65 -29.05 -2.39
CA PRO A 81 6.18 -30.09 -1.51
C PRO A 81 7.05 -29.48 -0.40
N LEU A 82 6.95 -30.02 0.81
CA LEU A 82 7.68 -29.53 1.98
C LEU A 82 9.19 -29.45 1.73
N ASP A 83 9.75 -30.48 1.08
CA ASP A 83 11.19 -30.58 0.78
C ASP A 83 11.69 -29.57 -0.27
N ASN A 84 10.77 -28.93 -1.01
CA ASN A 84 11.12 -27.89 -2.00
C ASN A 84 11.14 -26.48 -1.39
N LEU A 85 10.69 -26.31 -0.14
CA LEU A 85 10.61 -25.00 0.51
C LEU A 85 11.97 -24.56 1.05
N LEU A 86 12.24 -23.26 0.96
CA LEU A 86 13.41 -22.64 1.58
C LEU A 86 13.06 -22.26 3.03
N PRO A 87 13.55 -22.97 4.06
CA PRO A 87 13.12 -22.73 5.44
C PRO A 87 13.54 -21.33 5.91
N LEU A 88 12.63 -20.63 6.59
CA LEU A 88 12.96 -19.38 7.29
C LEU A 88 13.44 -19.69 8.71
N PRO A 89 14.49 -19.00 9.20
CA PRO A 89 14.95 -19.17 10.58
C PRO A 89 13.92 -18.64 11.60
N GLY A 90 13.83 -19.31 12.74
CA GLY A 90 12.97 -18.91 13.84
C GLY A 90 11.53 -19.43 13.75
N ALA A 91 10.70 -18.97 14.67
CA ALA A 91 9.27 -19.26 14.71
C ALA A 91 8.51 -17.99 15.08
N THR A 92 7.23 -17.92 14.70
CA THR A 92 6.35 -16.83 15.14
C THR A 92 6.16 -16.85 16.66
N ALA A 93 5.55 -15.80 17.21
CA ALA A 93 5.16 -15.76 18.62
C ALA A 93 4.24 -16.93 19.05
N THR A 94 3.56 -17.57 18.10
CA THR A 94 2.70 -18.74 18.32
C THR A 94 3.41 -20.08 18.06
N GLY A 95 4.73 -20.05 17.82
CA GLY A 95 5.55 -21.24 17.58
C GLY A 95 5.44 -21.81 16.17
N ARG A 96 4.87 -21.06 15.20
CA ARG A 96 4.70 -21.52 13.82
C ARG A 96 5.94 -21.26 12.97
N ARG A 97 6.23 -22.18 12.06
CA ARG A 97 7.36 -22.10 11.13
C ARG A 97 6.88 -21.96 9.69
N TYR A 98 7.69 -21.27 8.92
CA TYR A 98 7.42 -20.97 7.52
C TYR A 98 8.66 -21.20 6.66
N GLY A 99 8.44 -21.36 5.36
CA GLY A 99 9.46 -21.39 4.33
C GLY A 99 9.03 -20.54 3.14
N LEU A 100 10.00 -20.16 2.32
CA LEU A 100 9.79 -19.41 1.09
C LEU A 100 9.75 -20.33 -0.13
N HIS A 101 9.16 -19.84 -1.22
CA HIS A 101 9.24 -20.47 -2.53
C HIS A 101 10.71 -20.75 -2.93
N PRO A 102 11.03 -21.89 -3.60
CA PRO A 102 12.39 -22.22 -4.05
C PRO A 102 13.04 -21.16 -4.96
N GLY A 103 12.22 -20.38 -5.65
CA GLY A 103 12.65 -19.25 -6.49
C GLY A 103 13.06 -17.98 -5.72
N MET A 104 13.07 -18.00 -4.38
CA MET A 104 13.32 -16.82 -3.54
C MET A 104 14.56 -16.92 -2.62
N PRO A 105 15.70 -17.49 -3.05
CA PRO A 105 16.89 -17.62 -2.17
C PRO A 105 17.46 -16.27 -1.75
N GLY A 106 17.32 -15.23 -2.59
CA GLY A 106 17.72 -13.87 -2.24
C GLY A 106 16.92 -13.32 -1.05
N LEU A 107 15.59 -13.51 -1.04
CA LEU A 107 14.74 -13.05 0.07
C LEU A 107 14.98 -13.88 1.34
N GLN A 108 15.24 -15.19 1.21
CA GLN A 108 15.63 -16.03 2.34
C GLN A 108 16.91 -15.52 2.99
N SER A 109 17.90 -15.13 2.18
CA SER A 109 19.19 -14.61 2.66
C SER A 109 19.00 -13.29 3.42
N LEU A 110 18.18 -12.38 2.90
CA LEU A 110 17.84 -11.11 3.57
C LEU A 110 17.11 -11.35 4.90
N PHE A 111 16.15 -12.28 4.92
CA PHE A 111 15.43 -12.62 6.15
C PHE A 111 16.38 -13.22 7.20
N ALA A 112 17.26 -14.13 6.78
CA ALA A 112 18.26 -14.72 7.68
C ALA A 112 19.28 -13.69 8.20
N GLY A 113 19.57 -12.65 7.41
CA GLY A 113 20.40 -11.52 7.81
C GLY A 113 19.71 -10.52 8.74
N GLY A 114 18.38 -10.59 8.90
CA GLY A 114 17.59 -9.62 9.67
C GLY A 114 17.15 -8.38 8.88
N ASP A 115 17.39 -8.37 7.56
CA ASP A 115 17.09 -7.26 6.66
C ASP A 115 15.72 -7.40 5.96
N ALA A 116 15.02 -8.51 6.17
CA ALA A 116 13.65 -8.72 5.69
C ALA A 116 12.75 -9.27 6.79
N GLY A 117 11.48 -8.86 6.75
CA GLY A 117 10.42 -9.37 7.61
C GLY A 117 9.17 -9.68 6.80
N VAL A 118 8.36 -10.61 7.30
CA VAL A 118 7.09 -10.99 6.68
C VAL A 118 5.94 -10.58 7.59
N LEU A 119 4.98 -9.86 7.02
CA LEU A 119 3.71 -9.57 7.67
C LEU A 119 2.61 -10.36 6.98
N CYS A 120 2.04 -11.34 7.70
CA CYS A 120 0.97 -12.20 7.20
C CYS A 120 -0.41 -11.62 7.55
N ASN A 121 -1.45 -12.14 6.88
CA ASN A 121 -2.85 -11.81 7.13
C ASN A 121 -3.15 -10.30 6.99
N VAL A 122 -2.56 -9.69 5.96
CA VAL A 122 -2.73 -8.28 5.62
C VAL A 122 -3.80 -8.16 4.54
N GLY A 123 -4.74 -7.24 4.74
CA GLY A 123 -5.80 -6.94 3.78
C GLY A 123 -6.51 -5.65 4.16
N THR A 124 -7.41 -5.21 3.28
CA THR A 124 -8.26 -4.05 3.55
C THR A 124 -9.37 -4.43 4.53
N LEU A 125 -9.63 -3.55 5.50
CA LEU A 125 -10.54 -3.82 6.60
C LEU A 125 -11.24 -2.52 7.02
N LEU A 126 -12.56 -2.56 7.16
CA LEU A 126 -13.34 -1.45 7.74
C LEU A 126 -13.60 -1.67 9.23
N GLU A 127 -13.90 -2.90 9.62
CA GLU A 127 -14.08 -3.31 11.00
C GLU A 127 -13.57 -4.74 11.22
N PRO A 128 -13.11 -5.10 12.43
CA PRO A 128 -12.81 -6.48 12.77
C PRO A 128 -14.08 -7.36 12.70
N PHE A 129 -13.99 -8.50 12.03
CA PHE A 129 -15.08 -9.49 11.96
C PHE A 129 -14.56 -10.92 12.10
N ASP A 130 -15.48 -11.83 12.41
CA ASP A 130 -15.22 -13.28 12.41
C ASP A 130 -15.86 -13.96 11.18
N PRO A 131 -15.51 -15.23 10.88
CA PRO A 131 -16.08 -15.94 9.73
C PRO A 131 -17.61 -16.10 9.77
N ALA A 132 -18.21 -16.14 10.96
CA ALA A 132 -19.66 -16.29 11.10
C ALA A 132 -20.38 -14.99 10.71
N ALA A 133 -19.82 -13.83 11.07
CA ALA A 133 -20.34 -12.53 10.67
C ALA A 133 -20.28 -12.33 9.15
N VAL A 134 -19.20 -12.81 8.51
CA VAL A 134 -19.09 -12.85 7.03
C VAL A 134 -20.20 -13.71 6.44
N ALA A 135 -20.39 -14.94 6.95
CA ALA A 135 -21.41 -15.86 6.45
C ALA A 135 -22.84 -15.33 6.62
N ASN A 136 -23.11 -14.59 7.70
CA ASN A 136 -24.40 -13.99 7.99
C ASN A 136 -24.64 -12.65 7.26
N GLY A 137 -23.65 -12.13 6.53
CA GLY A 137 -23.77 -10.86 5.80
C GLY A 137 -23.95 -9.63 6.70
N SER A 138 -23.53 -9.73 7.97
CA SER A 138 -23.77 -8.70 8.99
C SER A 138 -22.58 -7.75 9.20
N ILE A 139 -21.59 -7.78 8.29
CA ILE A 139 -20.35 -7.02 8.40
C ILE A 139 -20.38 -5.79 7.49
N LEU A 140 -19.67 -4.75 7.91
CA LEU A 140 -19.26 -3.67 7.01
C LEU A 140 -18.01 -4.12 6.24
N ALA A 141 -18.21 -4.73 5.08
CA ALA A 141 -17.13 -5.20 4.23
C ALA A 141 -16.54 -4.07 3.37
N PRO A 142 -15.23 -4.13 3.01
CA PRO A 142 -14.68 -3.27 1.97
C PRO A 142 -15.51 -3.31 0.68
N LEU A 143 -15.67 -2.15 0.05
CA LEU A 143 -16.41 -2.03 -1.19
C LEU A 143 -15.74 -2.86 -2.30
N GLY A 144 -16.48 -3.79 -2.91
CA GLY A 144 -15.88 -4.68 -3.91
C GLY A 144 -14.93 -5.71 -3.30
N LEU A 145 -15.18 -6.19 -2.08
CA LEU A 145 -14.49 -7.36 -1.55
C LEU A 145 -14.51 -8.51 -2.58
N PHE A 146 -13.37 -9.17 -2.77
CA PHE A 146 -13.08 -10.17 -3.83
C PHE A 146 -12.84 -9.64 -5.25
N SER A 147 -12.96 -8.33 -5.50
CA SER A 147 -12.54 -7.69 -6.75
C SER A 147 -11.07 -7.30 -6.69
N HIS A 148 -10.26 -7.87 -7.57
CA HIS A 148 -8.83 -7.53 -7.68
C HIS A 148 -8.64 -6.04 -7.99
N ALA A 149 -9.44 -5.50 -8.91
CA ALA A 149 -9.36 -4.09 -9.30
C ALA A 149 -9.72 -3.17 -8.12
N ASP A 150 -10.82 -3.44 -7.42
CA ASP A 150 -11.19 -2.60 -6.27
C ASP A 150 -10.14 -2.72 -5.15
N GLN A 151 -9.61 -3.91 -4.85
CA GLN A 151 -8.58 -4.07 -3.82
C GLN A 151 -7.25 -3.37 -4.17
N ILE A 152 -6.81 -3.41 -5.43
CA ILE A 152 -5.65 -2.63 -5.88
C ILE A 152 -5.90 -1.13 -5.67
N GLN A 153 -7.07 -0.63 -6.04
CA GLN A 153 -7.43 0.78 -5.82
C GLN A 153 -7.40 1.13 -4.33
N GLN A 154 -7.94 0.29 -3.46
CA GLN A 154 -7.94 0.54 -2.01
C GLN A 154 -6.51 0.60 -1.43
N TRP A 155 -5.56 -0.18 -1.95
CA TRP A 155 -4.15 -0.07 -1.55
C TRP A 155 -3.49 1.24 -2.01
N GLN A 156 -3.88 1.76 -3.17
CA GLN A 156 -3.38 3.04 -3.69
C GLN A 156 -4.04 4.25 -3.01
N THR A 157 -5.32 4.15 -2.67
CA THR A 157 -6.09 5.24 -2.06
C THR A 157 -6.03 5.21 -0.54
N GLY A 158 -5.77 4.06 0.08
CA GLY A 158 -5.92 3.86 1.53
C GLY A 158 -7.36 3.99 2.04
N ILE A 159 -8.35 3.95 1.15
CA ILE A 159 -9.78 4.11 1.45
C ILE A 159 -10.49 2.85 0.94
N SER A 160 -11.22 2.17 1.84
CA SER A 160 -11.78 0.83 1.58
C SER A 160 -13.31 0.78 1.46
N ASP A 161 -14.01 1.88 1.75
CA ASP A 161 -15.47 2.00 1.72
C ASP A 161 -16.01 2.80 0.53
N ALA A 162 -15.12 3.48 -0.21
CA ALA A 162 -15.50 4.34 -1.34
C ALA A 162 -14.53 4.22 -2.52
N ARG A 163 -15.03 4.50 -3.72
CA ARG A 163 -14.20 4.69 -4.92
C ARG A 163 -13.80 6.15 -5.02
N VAL A 164 -12.52 6.41 -4.81
CA VAL A 164 -11.93 7.75 -4.89
C VAL A 164 -10.79 7.77 -5.91
N THR A 165 -10.51 8.95 -6.46
CA THR A 165 -9.44 9.18 -7.44
C THR A 165 -8.18 9.78 -6.81
N GLU A 166 -8.16 9.94 -5.49
CA GLU A 166 -7.06 10.51 -4.72
C GLU A 166 -6.28 9.40 -4.00
N GLY A 167 -5.00 9.29 -4.32
CA GLY A 167 -4.08 8.35 -3.71
C GLY A 167 -3.44 8.88 -2.46
N TRP A 168 -2.93 7.99 -1.60
CA TRP A 168 -2.20 8.44 -0.42
C TRP A 168 -0.88 9.13 -0.79
N GLY A 169 -0.24 8.79 -1.92
CA GLY A 169 0.96 9.47 -2.42
C GLY A 169 0.67 10.90 -2.87
N GLY A 170 -0.46 11.13 -3.56
CA GLY A 170 -0.97 12.46 -3.88
C GLY A 170 -1.29 13.31 -2.65
N ARG A 171 -1.98 12.72 -1.66
CA ARG A 171 -2.27 13.43 -0.40
C ARG A 171 -1.02 13.75 0.42
N VAL A 172 0.01 12.90 0.39
CA VAL A 172 1.31 13.23 0.97
C VAL A 172 1.93 14.42 0.22
N ALA A 173 1.81 14.45 -1.10
CA ALA A 173 2.32 15.56 -1.90
C ALA A 173 1.60 16.89 -1.59
N ASP A 174 0.28 16.87 -1.44
CA ASP A 174 -0.51 18.04 -1.01
C ASP A 174 -0.04 18.62 0.32
N LEU A 175 0.35 17.76 1.27
CA LEU A 175 0.84 18.17 2.59
C LEU A 175 2.27 18.72 2.57
N LEU A 176 3.10 18.26 1.63
CA LEU A 176 4.53 18.57 1.58
C LEU A 176 4.91 19.60 0.50
N GLN A 177 3.97 20.01 -0.37
CA GLN A 177 4.21 20.94 -1.48
C GLN A 177 4.97 22.22 -1.11
N GLY A 178 4.76 22.76 0.10
CA GLY A 178 5.46 23.96 0.56
C GLY A 178 6.98 23.78 0.75
N GLN A 179 7.48 22.54 0.77
CA GLN A 179 8.91 22.21 0.81
C GLN A 179 9.53 22.05 -0.58
N ASN A 180 8.70 21.90 -1.62
CA ASN A 180 9.17 21.77 -2.99
C ASN A 180 9.34 23.16 -3.61
N LEU A 181 10.40 23.85 -3.15
CA LEU A 181 10.77 25.20 -3.61
C LEU A 181 11.31 25.22 -5.05
N ALA A 182 11.49 24.05 -5.67
CA ALA A 182 12.12 23.90 -6.97
C ALA A 182 11.11 24.00 -8.13
N ASN A 183 11.22 25.10 -8.89
CA ASN A 183 10.92 25.22 -10.33
C ASN A 183 9.50 24.85 -10.84
N GLY A 184 8.51 24.64 -9.96
CA GLY A 184 7.13 24.32 -10.38
C GLY A 184 6.95 22.89 -10.93
N ILE A 185 7.95 22.02 -10.77
CA ILE A 185 7.84 20.60 -11.12
C ILE A 185 7.19 19.87 -9.96
N SER A 186 6.20 19.02 -10.25
CA SER A 186 5.54 18.22 -9.21
C SER A 186 6.55 17.32 -8.48
N MET A 187 6.35 17.19 -7.17
CA MET A 187 7.12 16.27 -6.33
C MET A 187 6.69 14.81 -6.53
N ASN A 188 5.54 14.58 -7.17
CA ASN A 188 5.16 13.27 -7.68
C ASN A 188 5.58 13.18 -9.13
N ILE A 189 6.45 12.22 -9.46
CA ILE A 189 6.86 11.94 -10.84
C ILE A 189 6.39 10.52 -11.18
N SER A 190 5.63 10.38 -12.26
CA SER A 190 5.25 9.08 -12.80
C SER A 190 6.03 8.80 -14.07
N LEU A 191 6.52 7.57 -14.23
CA LEU A 191 7.21 7.13 -15.45
C LEU A 191 6.32 6.27 -16.36
N ALA A 192 5.05 6.10 -16.01
CA ALA A 192 4.14 5.16 -16.67
C ALA A 192 2.73 5.73 -16.83
N GLY A 193 2.61 7.03 -17.10
CA GLY A 193 1.30 7.67 -17.23
C GLY A 193 0.66 8.06 -15.89
N ASN A 194 -0.54 8.63 -15.98
CA ASN A 194 -1.29 9.04 -14.79
C ASN A 194 -1.73 7.84 -13.94
N ASN A 195 -1.76 8.02 -12.61
CA ASN A 195 -2.15 6.93 -11.71
C ASN A 195 -2.82 7.43 -10.42
N VAL A 196 -3.69 6.59 -9.86
CA VAL A 196 -4.46 6.96 -8.67
C VAL A 196 -3.57 7.16 -7.45
N PHE A 197 -2.52 6.35 -7.27
CA PHE A 197 -1.60 6.48 -6.13
C PHE A 197 -0.99 7.90 -5.99
N GLN A 198 -0.62 8.54 -7.10
CA GLN A 198 0.04 9.84 -7.11
C GLN A 198 -0.90 11.04 -7.29
N SER A 199 -2.17 10.79 -7.62
CA SER A 199 -3.20 11.83 -7.78
C SER A 199 -3.60 12.42 -6.42
N GLY A 200 -3.42 13.74 -6.26
CA GLY A 200 -3.82 14.53 -5.09
C GLY A 200 -4.91 15.57 -5.42
N ALA A 201 -5.37 16.29 -4.40
CA ALA A 201 -6.41 17.31 -4.56
C ALA A 201 -5.86 18.63 -5.14
N ASN A 202 -4.61 18.97 -4.82
CA ASN A 202 -3.95 20.20 -5.29
C ASN A 202 -2.69 19.92 -6.10
N VAL A 203 -2.01 18.82 -5.78
CA VAL A 203 -0.80 18.36 -6.48
C VAL A 203 -1.14 17.14 -7.33
N SER A 204 -0.94 17.27 -8.63
CA SER A 204 -0.96 16.15 -9.59
C SER A 204 0.46 15.73 -9.92
N GLU A 205 0.63 14.48 -10.34
CA GLU A 205 1.89 13.94 -10.82
C GLU A 205 2.39 14.64 -12.09
N TYR A 206 3.70 14.79 -12.19
CA TYR A 206 4.38 15.01 -13.44
C TYR A 206 4.55 13.65 -14.13
N SER A 207 3.67 13.37 -15.08
CA SER A 207 3.67 12.11 -15.81
C SER A 207 4.52 12.19 -17.07
N VAL A 208 5.42 11.23 -17.22
CA VAL A 208 6.09 10.92 -18.48
C VAL A 208 5.64 9.54 -18.97
N GLN A 209 5.65 9.35 -20.28
CA GLN A 209 5.40 8.05 -20.90
C GLN A 209 6.67 7.57 -21.60
N ALA A 210 6.98 6.29 -21.40
CA ALA A 210 8.13 5.65 -22.04
C ALA A 210 8.01 5.61 -23.58
N ASP A 211 6.77 5.66 -24.10
CA ASP A 211 6.47 5.48 -25.53
C ASP A 211 6.43 6.79 -26.32
N ASP A 212 6.46 7.97 -25.67
CA ASP A 212 6.15 9.28 -26.27
C ASP A 212 7.22 10.37 -26.02
N ASP A 213 8.52 10.04 -26.19
CA ASP A 213 9.65 10.99 -26.09
C ASP A 213 9.73 11.84 -24.79
N GLY A 214 9.07 11.39 -23.70
CA GLY A 214 9.13 12.01 -22.38
C GLY A 214 7.80 12.53 -21.86
N ALA A 215 7.71 13.83 -21.59
CA ALA A 215 6.56 14.44 -20.92
C ALA A 215 5.32 14.44 -21.82
N THR A 216 4.20 13.93 -21.31
CA THR A 216 2.94 13.90 -22.06
C THR A 216 2.45 15.33 -22.30
N GLY A 217 2.54 15.79 -23.55
CA GLY A 217 2.02 17.10 -23.96
C GLY A 217 0.49 17.14 -23.97
N ILE A 218 -0.09 18.33 -23.86
CA ILE A 218 -1.52 18.52 -24.07
C ILE A 218 -1.81 18.39 -25.58
N ASN A 219 -2.70 17.46 -25.95
CA ASN A 219 -3.12 17.29 -27.34
C ASN A 219 -3.67 18.62 -27.91
N ALA A 220 -3.19 19.00 -29.11
CA ALA A 220 -3.45 20.29 -29.77
C ALA A 220 -2.80 21.54 -29.11
N TYR A 221 -1.92 21.36 -28.13
CA TYR A 221 -1.06 22.43 -27.58
C TYR A 221 0.29 22.48 -28.32
N ASP A 222 0.22 22.44 -29.65
CA ASP A 222 1.36 22.54 -30.55
C ASP A 222 1.34 23.93 -31.23
N ASP A 223 2.44 24.65 -31.05
CA ASP A 223 2.71 25.96 -31.63
C ASP A 223 2.87 25.96 -33.16
N GLY A 224 3.04 24.79 -33.77
CA GLY A 224 3.04 24.55 -35.20
C GLY A 224 1.63 24.43 -35.81
N THR A 225 0.58 24.32 -34.99
CA THR A 225 -0.81 24.31 -35.47
C THR A 225 -1.35 25.72 -35.67
N ARG A 226 -2.38 25.85 -36.52
CA ARG A 226 -3.13 27.12 -36.71
C ARG A 226 -3.78 27.61 -35.41
N PHE A 227 -4.09 26.71 -34.48
CA PHE A 227 -4.62 27.06 -33.17
C PHE A 227 -3.52 27.58 -32.23
N GLY A 228 -2.34 26.93 -32.23
CA GLY A 228 -1.18 27.37 -31.46
C GLY A 228 -0.67 28.76 -31.87
N SER A 229 -0.65 29.06 -33.18
CA SER A 229 -0.24 30.39 -33.67
C SER A 229 -1.23 31.50 -33.31
N TYR A 230 -2.54 31.21 -33.34
CA TYR A 230 -3.59 32.14 -32.91
C TYR A 230 -3.52 32.41 -31.41
N ARG A 231 -3.34 31.36 -30.59
CA ARG A 231 -3.17 31.49 -29.13
C ARG A 231 -2.01 32.43 -28.77
N ARG A 232 -0.85 32.25 -29.39
CA ARG A 232 0.34 33.09 -29.13
C ARG A 232 0.07 34.56 -29.43
N GLN A 233 -0.67 34.87 -30.50
CA GLN A 233 -1.03 36.26 -30.85
C GLN A 233 -2.00 36.93 -29.87
N VAL A 234 -2.71 36.16 -29.04
CA VAL A 234 -3.78 36.66 -28.19
C VAL A 234 -3.40 36.66 -26.70
N ILE A 235 -2.48 35.77 -26.30
CA ILE A 235 -2.08 35.59 -24.89
C ILE A 235 -0.70 36.18 -24.57
N ASP A 236 0.28 36.07 -25.48
CA ASP A 236 1.64 36.64 -25.31
C ASP A 236 1.74 38.04 -25.96
#